data_AF-A0A7J6SYZ6-F1
#
_entry.id   AF-A0A7J6SYZ6-F1
#
_cell.length_a   1.000
_cell.length_b   1.000
_cell.length_c   1.000
_cell.angle_alpha   90.00
_cell.angle_beta   90.00
_cell.angle_gamma   90.00
#
_symmetry.space_group_name_H-M   'P 1'
#
loop_
_entity.id
_entity.type
_entity.pdbx_description
1 polymer ?
#
loop_
_entity_poly.entity_id
_entity_poly.type
_entity_poly.pdbx_seq_one_letter_code
_entity_poly.pdbx_strand_id
1 'polypeptide(L)'
;AGISPELIDEVVVSLEEVRPSVLGIKEDDAHTMIQSKDDKSLVDRLGGDLSLEALVENMYERAKEDSRVRYFLEKGKAKQKQIRMKMYQYLSGAFGGPVQYDAKLLKPAHYFMNITNYHFDALCDSLVEAAKDIGVDSITLDDVFLVVNRTRSDITTGCMVRMEIAKQEGEKGGRERLFEKLGGQEGIEAFIVRLYECVERDKRINAFFEGSKLKSIKKAQSAYITMVLGGPSRYRGRDLKELHSVLAITDYHFDCFMQQIGRSLRDIGATNDVVDDAVVRLERIRREVLHGHYEKTGFRKASSDQD
;
A
#
# COMPACT_ATOMS: atom_id res chain seq x y z
N ALA A 1 11.49 31.94 -6.62
CA ALA A 1 10.38 31.59 -7.52
C ALA A 1 10.23 30.08 -7.47
N GLY A 2 9.10 29.58 -6.97
CA GLY A 2 8.83 28.15 -6.91
C GLY A 2 8.50 27.64 -8.32
N ILE A 3 9.01 26.45 -8.64
CA ILE A 3 8.62 25.75 -9.85
C ILE A 3 7.16 25.33 -9.68
N SER A 4 6.31 25.59 -10.69
CA SER A 4 4.89 25.30 -10.56
C SER A 4 4.66 23.78 -10.56
N PRO A 5 3.66 23.26 -9.81
CA PRO A 5 3.34 21.83 -9.78
C PRO A 5 3.09 21.25 -11.18
N GLU A 6 2.54 22.05 -12.09
CA GLU A 6 2.30 21.67 -13.47
C GLU A 6 3.61 21.44 -14.22
N LEU A 7 4.64 22.26 -13.96
CA LEU A 7 5.97 22.08 -14.54
C LEU A 7 6.69 20.88 -13.93
N ILE A 8 6.43 20.56 -12.66
CA ILE A 8 6.96 19.33 -12.03
C ILE A 8 6.31 18.10 -12.65
N ASP A 9 4.99 18.10 -12.82
CA ASP A 9 4.26 17.02 -13.49
C ASP A 9 4.71 16.86 -14.95
N GLU A 10 4.87 17.96 -15.68
CA GLU A 10 5.38 17.96 -17.05
C GLU A 10 6.81 17.40 -17.11
N VAL A 11 7.70 17.83 -16.23
CA VAL A 11 9.07 17.33 -16.15
C VAL A 11 9.12 15.86 -15.74
N VAL A 12 8.27 15.41 -14.81
CA VAL A 12 8.20 13.99 -14.40
C VAL A 12 7.66 13.12 -15.53
N VAL A 13 6.64 13.58 -16.24
CA VAL A 13 6.10 12.89 -17.43
C VAL A 13 7.16 12.83 -18.52
N SER A 14 7.83 13.94 -18.84
CA SER A 14 8.89 13.98 -19.83
C SER A 14 10.11 13.14 -19.43
N LEU A 15 10.48 13.09 -18.15
CA LEU A 15 11.59 12.25 -17.68
C LEU A 15 11.21 10.76 -17.60
N GLU A 16 9.93 10.41 -17.46
CA GLU A 16 9.47 9.01 -17.60
C GLU A 16 9.62 8.50 -19.03
N GLU A 17 9.46 9.36 -20.05
CA GLU A 17 9.71 8.99 -21.46
C GLU A 17 11.19 8.62 -21.69
N VAL A 18 12.13 9.27 -21.00
CA VAL A 18 13.58 9.00 -21.15
C VAL A 18 14.11 7.96 -20.16
N ARG A 19 13.35 7.61 -19.12
CA ARG A 19 13.77 6.65 -18.07
C ARG A 19 14.17 5.28 -18.61
N PRO A 20 13.46 4.67 -19.59
CA PRO A 20 13.86 3.40 -20.19
C PRO A 20 15.27 3.50 -20.80
N SER A 21 15.53 4.56 -21.57
CA SER A 21 16.80 4.84 -22.22
C SER A 21 17.97 5.04 -21.24
N VAL A 22 17.72 5.69 -20.10
CA VAL A 22 18.71 5.90 -19.03
C VAL A 22 19.03 4.59 -18.29
N LEU A 23 18.05 3.70 -18.13
CA LEU A 23 18.21 2.41 -17.47
C LEU A 23 18.64 1.28 -18.42
N GLY A 24 18.88 1.58 -19.71
CA GLY A 24 19.23 0.57 -20.72
C GLY A 24 18.09 -0.39 -21.05
N ILE A 25 16.84 -0.03 -20.73
CA ILE A 25 15.63 -0.76 -21.07
C ILE A 25 15.23 -0.32 -22.49
N LYS A 26 15.29 -1.23 -23.47
CA LYS A 26 14.88 -0.92 -24.85
C LYS A 26 13.38 -0.63 -24.89
N GLU A 27 12.98 0.45 -25.57
CA GLU A 27 11.58 0.88 -25.71
C GLU A 27 10.68 -0.18 -26.38
N ASP A 28 11.25 -1.10 -27.15
CA ASP A 28 10.55 -2.21 -27.79
C ASP A 28 10.16 -3.36 -26.83
N ASP A 29 10.59 -3.33 -25.56
CA ASP A 29 10.33 -4.39 -24.58
C ASP A 29 9.22 -4.07 -23.57
N ALA A 30 8.59 -2.90 -23.68
CA ALA A 30 7.70 -2.39 -22.64
C ALA A 30 6.47 -3.28 -22.39
N HIS A 31 5.88 -3.92 -23.42
CA HIS A 31 4.76 -4.86 -23.28
C HIS A 31 4.94 -6.15 -24.11
N THR A 32 6.17 -6.47 -24.52
CA THR A 32 6.43 -7.66 -25.34
C THR A 32 6.09 -8.90 -24.54
N MET A 33 5.15 -9.68 -25.10
CA MET A 33 4.76 -11.00 -24.61
C MET A 33 6.04 -11.79 -24.33
N ILE A 34 6.16 -12.36 -23.13
CA ILE A 34 7.24 -13.29 -22.86
C ILE A 34 7.06 -14.44 -23.85
N GLN A 35 7.86 -14.47 -24.92
CA GLN A 35 7.95 -15.64 -25.79
C GLN A 35 8.47 -16.78 -24.91
N SER A 36 7.62 -17.76 -24.64
CA SER A 36 8.01 -18.93 -23.86
C SER A 36 9.00 -19.78 -24.66
N LYS A 37 9.79 -20.59 -23.96
CA LYS A 37 10.71 -21.56 -24.57
C LYS A 37 10.01 -22.59 -25.49
N ASP A 38 8.69 -22.72 -25.41
CA ASP A 38 7.90 -23.78 -26.04
C ASP A 38 6.79 -23.26 -26.99
N ASP A 39 6.88 -22.01 -27.46
CA ASP A 39 5.89 -21.33 -28.33
C ASP A 39 4.44 -21.22 -27.78
N LYS A 40 4.21 -21.62 -26.52
CA LYS A 40 2.90 -21.51 -25.84
C LYS A 40 2.76 -20.19 -25.09
N SER A 41 1.54 -19.65 -25.04
CA SER A 41 1.22 -18.50 -24.19
C SER A 41 1.33 -18.86 -22.71
N LEU A 42 1.44 -17.86 -21.82
CA LEU A 42 1.40 -18.11 -20.38
C LEU A 42 0.02 -18.62 -19.95
N VAL A 43 -1.06 -18.20 -20.61
CA VAL A 43 -2.41 -18.75 -20.37
C VAL A 43 -2.44 -20.25 -20.67
N ASP A 44 -1.88 -20.70 -21.79
CA ASP A 44 -1.82 -22.12 -22.14
C ASP A 44 -1.01 -22.93 -21.12
N ARG A 45 0.12 -22.37 -20.67
CA ARG A 45 0.98 -22.99 -19.65
C ARG A 45 0.32 -23.08 -18.29
N LEU A 46 -0.56 -22.13 -17.95
CA LEU A 46 -1.40 -22.16 -16.75
C LEU A 46 -2.55 -23.17 -16.84
N GLY A 47 -2.78 -23.79 -18.00
CA GLY A 47 -3.89 -24.72 -18.24
C GLY A 47 -5.14 -24.09 -18.84
N GLY A 48 -5.00 -22.89 -19.42
CA GLY A 48 -6.06 -22.20 -20.14
C GLY A 48 -6.86 -21.21 -19.30
N ASP A 49 -7.94 -20.71 -19.90
CA ASP A 49 -8.74 -19.60 -19.38
C ASP A 49 -9.40 -19.92 -18.02
N LEU A 50 -9.94 -21.13 -17.87
CA LEU A 50 -10.56 -21.58 -16.61
C LEU A 50 -9.55 -21.64 -15.46
N SER A 51 -8.31 -22.07 -15.74
CA SER A 51 -7.24 -22.08 -14.74
C SER A 51 -6.82 -20.67 -14.34
N LEU A 52 -6.78 -19.74 -15.30
CA LEU A 52 -6.51 -18.33 -15.00
C LEU A 52 -7.62 -17.69 -14.16
N GLU A 53 -8.88 -17.97 -14.46
CA GLU A 53 -10.01 -17.51 -13.64
C GLU A 53 -9.91 -18.08 -12.22
N ALA A 54 -9.65 -19.39 -12.08
CA ALA A 54 -9.45 -20.03 -10.79
C ALA A 54 -8.24 -19.45 -10.02
N LEU A 55 -7.14 -19.14 -10.72
CA LEU A 55 -5.97 -18.49 -10.13
C LEU A 55 -6.32 -17.11 -9.55
N VAL A 56 -7.05 -16.29 -10.31
CA VAL A 56 -7.50 -14.95 -9.87
C VAL A 56 -8.42 -15.04 -8.66
N GLU A 57 -9.40 -15.95 -8.69
CA GLU A 57 -10.33 -16.14 -7.59
C GLU A 57 -9.60 -16.61 -6.32
N ASN A 58 -8.73 -17.62 -6.42
CA ASN A 58 -7.96 -18.15 -5.30
C ASN A 58 -6.98 -17.10 -4.73
N MET A 59 -6.26 -16.38 -5.60
CA MET A 59 -5.39 -15.29 -5.18
C MET A 59 -6.17 -14.21 -4.43
N TYR A 60 -7.33 -13.81 -4.94
CA TYR A 60 -8.12 -12.74 -4.33
C TYR A 60 -8.70 -13.15 -2.99
N GLU A 61 -9.18 -14.39 -2.84
CA GLU A 61 -9.64 -14.91 -1.55
C GLU A 61 -8.49 -14.99 -0.53
N ARG A 62 -7.30 -15.44 -0.95
CA ARG A 62 -6.10 -15.44 -0.09
C ARG A 62 -5.71 -14.02 0.32
N ALA A 63 -5.64 -13.09 -0.62
CA ALA A 63 -5.28 -11.70 -0.35
C ALA A 63 -6.31 -10.97 0.53
N LYS A 64 -7.59 -11.38 0.49
CA LYS A 64 -8.60 -10.88 1.43
C LYS A 64 -8.39 -11.33 2.88
N GLU A 65 -7.74 -12.47 3.09
CA GLU A 65 -7.39 -12.94 4.42
C GLU A 65 -5.98 -12.49 4.85
N ASP A 66 -5.13 -12.05 3.91
CA ASP A 66 -3.84 -11.46 4.23
C ASP A 66 -4.00 -10.06 4.85
N SER A 67 -3.66 -9.97 6.13
CA SER A 67 -3.66 -8.76 6.94
C SER A 67 -2.99 -7.55 6.26
N ARG A 68 -1.96 -7.77 5.43
CA ARG A 68 -1.16 -6.72 4.77
C ARG A 68 -1.89 -6.04 3.62
N VAL A 69 -2.85 -6.71 2.98
CA VAL A 69 -3.52 -6.22 1.76
C VAL A 69 -5.04 -6.26 1.82
N ARG A 70 -5.60 -6.99 2.80
CA ARG A 70 -7.04 -7.12 3.06
C ARG A 70 -7.75 -5.78 3.00
N TYR A 71 -7.15 -4.73 3.57
CA TYR A 71 -7.69 -3.39 3.57
C TYR A 71 -8.05 -2.84 2.17
N PHE A 72 -7.22 -3.10 1.16
CA PHE A 72 -7.46 -2.64 -0.21
C PHE A 72 -8.57 -3.44 -0.91
N LEU A 73 -8.84 -4.66 -0.44
CA LEU A 73 -9.72 -5.63 -1.10
C LEU A 73 -11.07 -5.81 -0.40
N GLU A 74 -11.17 -5.49 0.89
CA GLU A 74 -12.40 -5.57 1.71
C GLU A 74 -13.39 -4.46 1.32
N LYS A 75 -14.09 -4.67 0.18
CA LYS A 75 -15.09 -3.76 -0.40
C LYS A 75 -16.47 -4.42 -0.44
N GLY A 76 -17.50 -3.66 -0.84
CA GLY A 76 -18.82 -4.25 -1.12
C GLY A 76 -18.77 -5.29 -2.24
N LYS A 77 -19.65 -6.31 -2.18
CA LYS A 77 -19.64 -7.47 -3.10
C LYS A 77 -19.52 -7.09 -4.58
N ALA A 78 -20.29 -6.09 -5.03
CA ALA A 78 -20.24 -5.60 -6.41
C ALA A 78 -18.86 -5.04 -6.79
N LYS A 79 -18.22 -4.29 -5.89
CA LYS A 79 -16.88 -3.74 -6.11
C LYS A 79 -15.83 -4.84 -6.12
N GLN A 80 -15.92 -5.83 -5.23
CA GLN A 80 -15.00 -6.97 -5.24
C GLN A 80 -15.10 -7.77 -6.55
N LYS A 81 -16.33 -8.01 -7.05
CA LYS A 81 -16.54 -8.65 -8.36
C LYS A 81 -15.89 -7.85 -9.49
N GLN A 82 -16.03 -6.53 -9.47
CA GLN A 82 -15.37 -5.65 -10.45
C GLN A 82 -13.84 -5.73 -10.38
N ILE A 83 -13.26 -5.81 -9.17
CA ILE A 83 -11.80 -5.90 -8.99
C ILE A 83 -11.29 -7.23 -9.55
N ARG A 84 -11.91 -8.37 -9.19
CA ARG A 84 -11.53 -9.70 -9.72
C ARG A 84 -11.61 -9.75 -11.25
N MET A 85 -12.69 -9.23 -11.83
CA MET A 85 -12.83 -9.12 -13.29
C MET A 85 -11.69 -8.32 -13.92
N LYS A 86 -11.31 -7.17 -13.35
CA LYS A 86 -10.19 -6.36 -13.86
C LYS A 86 -8.84 -7.05 -13.70
N MET A 87 -8.62 -7.78 -12.61
CA MET A 87 -7.42 -8.60 -12.41
C MET A 87 -7.33 -9.69 -13.47
N TYR A 88 -8.41 -10.43 -13.70
CA TYR A 88 -8.49 -11.43 -14.77
C TYR A 88 -8.23 -10.82 -16.15
N GLN A 89 -8.88 -9.70 -16.49
CA GLN A 89 -8.66 -9.02 -17.77
C GLN A 89 -7.20 -8.61 -17.97
N TYR A 90 -6.58 -8.04 -16.93
CA TYR A 90 -5.17 -7.67 -16.97
C TYR A 90 -4.28 -8.90 -17.19
N LEU A 91 -4.43 -9.94 -16.37
CA LEU A 91 -3.58 -11.13 -16.46
C LEU A 91 -3.82 -11.88 -17.78
N SER A 92 -5.06 -11.98 -18.26
CA SER A 92 -5.38 -12.59 -19.55
C SER A 92 -4.62 -11.89 -20.67
N GLY A 93 -4.69 -10.55 -20.75
CA GLY A 93 -3.96 -9.80 -21.78
C GLY A 93 -2.45 -9.90 -21.63
N ALA A 94 -1.94 -9.81 -20.41
CA ALA A 94 -0.51 -9.87 -20.11
C ALA A 94 0.09 -11.27 -20.34
N PHE A 95 -0.72 -12.33 -20.24
CA PHE A 95 -0.29 -13.72 -20.40
C PHE A 95 -0.53 -14.28 -21.81
N GLY A 96 -1.00 -13.45 -22.75
CA GLY A 96 -1.27 -13.86 -24.13
C GLY A 96 -2.65 -14.52 -24.35
N GLY A 97 -3.58 -14.28 -23.43
CA GLY A 97 -4.97 -14.69 -23.51
C GLY A 97 -5.84 -13.79 -24.41
N PRO A 98 -7.13 -14.16 -24.58
CA PRO A 98 -8.02 -13.52 -25.53
C PRO A 98 -8.50 -12.12 -25.08
N VAL A 99 -8.41 -11.81 -23.79
CA VAL A 99 -8.97 -10.59 -23.22
C VAL A 99 -7.88 -9.53 -23.06
N GLN A 100 -8.08 -8.37 -23.69
CA GLN A 100 -7.14 -7.26 -23.61
C GLN A 100 -7.45 -6.34 -22.42
N TYR A 101 -6.41 -5.74 -21.86
CA TYR A 101 -6.50 -4.72 -20.82
C TYR A 101 -5.60 -3.55 -21.15
N ASP A 102 -6.11 -2.33 -21.03
CA ASP A 102 -5.30 -1.13 -21.20
C ASP A 102 -4.45 -0.87 -19.95
N ALA A 103 -3.17 -1.27 -20.01
CA ALA A 103 -2.21 -1.08 -18.93
C ALA A 103 -2.07 0.39 -18.49
N LYS A 104 -2.39 1.37 -19.37
CA LYS A 104 -2.37 2.81 -19.03
C LYS A 104 -3.38 3.17 -17.94
N LEU A 105 -4.40 2.33 -17.72
CA LEU A 105 -5.39 2.52 -16.66
C LEU A 105 -4.89 2.08 -15.28
N LEU A 106 -3.77 1.34 -15.21
CA LEU A 106 -3.28 0.77 -13.97
C LEU A 106 -2.76 1.87 -13.02
N LYS A 107 -1.90 2.75 -13.54
CA LYS A 107 -1.30 3.85 -12.76
C LYS A 107 -2.36 4.82 -12.22
N PRO A 108 -3.30 5.37 -13.01
CA PRO A 108 -4.36 6.25 -12.49
C PRO A 108 -5.28 5.58 -11.47
N ALA A 109 -5.60 4.29 -11.66
CA ALA A 109 -6.47 3.56 -10.74
C ALA A 109 -5.85 3.36 -9.36
N HIS A 110 -4.52 3.21 -9.31
CA HIS A 110 -3.78 2.98 -8.06
C HIS A 110 -3.10 4.24 -7.53
N TYR A 111 -3.04 5.33 -8.31
CA TYR A 111 -2.29 6.53 -7.97
C TYR A 111 -2.66 7.01 -6.57
N PHE A 112 -3.92 7.33 -6.31
CA PHE A 112 -4.39 7.84 -5.02
C PHE A 112 -4.51 6.77 -3.91
N MET A 113 -4.03 5.56 -4.16
CA MET A 113 -3.96 4.51 -3.14
C MET A 113 -2.61 4.60 -2.43
N ASN A 114 -2.58 4.27 -1.14
CA ASN A 114 -1.34 4.19 -0.36
C ASN A 114 -0.76 2.78 -0.44
N ILE A 115 -0.66 2.24 -1.66
CA ILE A 115 -0.06 0.92 -1.90
C ILE A 115 1.46 1.11 -1.96
N THR A 116 2.18 0.44 -1.06
CA THR A 116 3.64 0.46 -0.98
C THR A 116 4.19 -0.83 -1.59
N ASN A 117 5.51 -0.95 -1.72
CA ASN A 117 6.14 -2.22 -2.10
C ASN A 117 5.77 -3.36 -1.16
N TYR A 118 5.65 -3.08 0.14
CA TYR A 118 5.22 -4.05 1.14
C TYR A 118 3.82 -4.63 0.84
N HIS A 119 2.87 -3.77 0.44
CA HIS A 119 1.54 -4.20 0.04
C HIS A 119 1.57 -4.97 -1.30
N PHE A 120 2.38 -4.52 -2.26
CA PHE A 120 2.51 -5.20 -3.55
C PHE A 120 3.07 -6.62 -3.39
N ASP A 121 4.13 -6.76 -2.58
CA ASP A 121 4.78 -8.05 -2.30
C ASP A 121 3.80 -9.04 -1.66
N ALA A 122 2.95 -8.57 -0.74
CA ALA A 122 1.92 -9.41 -0.13
C ALA A 122 0.87 -9.93 -1.12
N LEU A 123 0.52 -9.13 -2.15
CA LEU A 123 -0.36 -9.60 -3.22
C LEU A 123 0.34 -10.63 -4.11
N CYS A 124 1.63 -10.43 -4.41
CA CYS A 124 2.44 -11.41 -5.13
C CYS A 124 2.59 -12.74 -4.35
N ASP A 125 2.76 -12.69 -3.03
CA ASP A 125 2.77 -13.90 -2.19
C ASP A 125 1.44 -14.67 -2.34
N SER A 126 0.31 -13.95 -2.33
CA SER A 126 -1.02 -14.55 -2.52
C SER A 126 -1.18 -15.20 -3.89
N LEU A 127 -0.61 -14.59 -4.94
CA LEU A 127 -0.59 -15.14 -6.31
C LEU A 127 0.24 -16.40 -6.38
N VAL A 128 1.43 -16.39 -5.78
CA VAL A 128 2.36 -17.52 -5.75
C VAL A 128 1.74 -18.72 -5.05
N GLU A 129 1.10 -18.53 -3.90
CA GLU A 129 0.43 -19.62 -3.19
C GLU A 129 -0.80 -20.14 -3.96
N ALA A 130 -1.59 -19.25 -4.59
CA ALA A 130 -2.71 -19.66 -5.43
C ALA A 130 -2.26 -20.47 -6.67
N ALA A 131 -1.13 -20.11 -7.28
CA ALA A 131 -0.56 -20.83 -8.41
C ALA A 131 -0.07 -22.24 -8.00
N LYS A 132 0.52 -22.37 -6.81
CA LYS A 132 0.92 -23.68 -6.28
C LYS A 132 -0.28 -24.60 -6.05
N ASP A 133 -1.39 -24.06 -5.52
CA ASP A 133 -2.60 -24.85 -5.26
C ASP A 133 -3.18 -25.50 -6.54
N ILE A 134 -3.08 -24.80 -7.67
CA ILE A 134 -3.57 -25.31 -8.96
C ILE A 134 -2.49 -26.07 -9.74
N GLY A 135 -1.32 -26.31 -9.13
CA GLY A 135 -0.25 -27.14 -9.70
C GLY A 135 0.58 -26.48 -10.80
N VAL A 136 0.68 -25.15 -10.83
CA VAL A 136 1.57 -24.45 -11.77
C VAL A 136 3.03 -24.81 -11.46
N ASP A 137 3.78 -25.19 -12.50
CA ASP A 137 5.19 -25.52 -12.38
C ASP A 137 6.04 -24.27 -12.05
N SER A 138 7.22 -24.46 -11.46
CA SER A 138 8.06 -23.35 -11.01
C SER A 138 8.52 -22.44 -12.14
N ILE A 139 8.74 -22.96 -13.35
CA ILE A 139 9.20 -22.17 -14.49
C ILE A 139 8.07 -21.25 -14.97
N THR A 140 6.85 -21.79 -15.07
CA THR A 140 5.67 -20.98 -15.38
C THR A 140 5.37 -19.97 -14.30
N LEU A 141 5.58 -20.31 -13.03
CA LEU A 141 5.41 -19.37 -11.92
C LEU A 141 6.43 -18.22 -11.96
N ASP A 142 7.69 -18.48 -12.30
CA ASP A 142 8.72 -17.45 -12.43
C ASP A 142 8.35 -16.44 -13.53
N ASP A 143 7.84 -16.92 -14.67
CA ASP A 143 7.38 -16.04 -15.75
C ASP A 143 6.14 -15.24 -15.36
N VAL A 144 5.17 -15.85 -14.65
CA VAL A 144 4.01 -15.16 -14.08
C VAL A 144 4.47 -14.03 -13.15
N PHE A 145 5.40 -14.32 -12.24
CA PHE A 145 5.94 -13.32 -11.33
C PHE A 145 6.66 -12.21 -12.08
N LEU A 146 7.45 -12.54 -13.10
CA LEU A 146 8.16 -11.56 -13.92
C LEU A 146 7.18 -10.58 -14.60
N VAL A 147 6.11 -11.09 -15.22
CA VAL A 147 5.08 -10.23 -15.87
C VAL A 147 4.39 -9.36 -14.83
N VAL A 148 3.93 -9.93 -13.72
CA VAL A 148 3.23 -9.16 -12.68
C VAL A 148 4.15 -8.10 -12.07
N ASN A 149 5.42 -8.41 -11.84
CA ASN A 149 6.38 -7.47 -11.25
C ASN A 149 6.64 -6.24 -12.14
N ARG A 150 6.41 -6.31 -13.47
CA ARG A 150 6.48 -5.13 -14.37
C ARG A 150 5.46 -4.05 -14.00
N THR A 151 4.35 -4.41 -13.35
CA THR A 151 3.32 -3.45 -12.90
C THR A 151 3.64 -2.75 -11.59
N ARG A 152 4.71 -3.16 -10.90
CA ARG A 152 5.04 -2.67 -9.56
C ARG A 152 5.11 -1.15 -9.53
N SER A 153 5.81 -0.54 -10.49
CA SER A 153 5.90 0.91 -10.57
C SER A 153 4.52 1.52 -10.76
N ASP A 154 3.71 1.04 -11.70
CA ASP A 154 2.38 1.62 -11.95
C ASP A 154 1.47 1.58 -10.72
N ILE A 155 1.56 0.50 -9.92
CA ILE A 155 0.73 0.33 -8.73
C ILE A 155 1.26 1.13 -7.53
N THR A 156 2.58 1.22 -7.36
CA THR A 156 3.20 1.83 -6.16
C THR A 156 3.59 3.30 -6.35
N THR A 157 3.70 3.78 -7.60
CA THR A 157 4.23 5.12 -7.92
C THR A 157 3.47 6.23 -7.22
N GLY A 158 2.13 6.19 -7.21
CA GLY A 158 1.36 7.27 -6.59
C GLY A 158 1.70 7.44 -5.11
N CYS A 159 1.81 6.33 -4.36
CA CYS A 159 2.25 6.36 -2.98
C CYS A 159 3.70 6.88 -2.87
N MET A 160 4.64 6.33 -3.65
CA MET A 160 6.05 6.73 -3.57
C MET A 160 6.29 8.20 -3.90
N VAL A 161 5.63 8.73 -4.94
CA VAL A 161 5.74 10.13 -5.36
C VAL A 161 5.19 11.06 -4.27
N ARG A 162 3.99 10.77 -3.73
CA ARG A 162 3.41 11.60 -2.66
C ARG A 162 4.25 11.53 -1.39
N MET A 163 4.81 10.36 -1.07
CA MET A 163 5.73 10.21 0.07
C MET A 163 7.03 11.00 -0.12
N GLU A 164 7.62 11.00 -1.33
CA GLU A 164 8.86 11.75 -1.60
C GLU A 164 8.59 13.26 -1.65
N ILE A 165 7.48 13.72 -2.24
CA ILE A 165 7.07 15.13 -2.21
C ILE A 165 6.91 15.58 -0.75
N ALA A 166 6.13 14.84 0.04
CA ALA A 166 5.95 15.12 1.46
C ALA A 166 7.26 15.16 2.24
N LYS A 167 8.17 14.21 1.97
CA LYS A 167 9.49 14.19 2.60
C LYS A 167 10.32 15.42 2.22
N GLN A 168 10.38 15.77 0.94
CA GLN A 168 11.09 16.95 0.44
C GLN A 168 10.51 18.24 1.02
N GLU A 169 9.17 18.35 1.13
CA GLU A 169 8.49 19.47 1.77
C GLU A 169 8.77 19.53 3.27
N GLY A 170 8.79 18.40 3.97
CA GLY A 170 9.12 18.34 5.39
C GLY A 170 10.61 18.59 5.71
N GLU A 171 11.50 18.36 4.75
CA GLU A 171 12.93 18.69 4.84
C GLU A 171 13.20 20.17 4.51
N LYS A 172 12.47 20.75 3.54
CA LYS A 172 12.61 22.18 3.14
C LYS A 172 11.79 23.13 4.01
N GLY A 173 10.67 22.68 4.55
CA GLY A 173 9.80 23.38 5.47
C GLY A 173 9.89 22.71 6.83
N GLY A 174 10.70 23.29 7.72
CA GLY A 174 10.92 22.77 9.08
C GLY A 174 9.64 22.34 9.77
N ARG A 175 9.78 21.37 10.69
CA ARG A 175 8.71 20.67 11.43
C ARG A 175 7.47 21.51 11.73
N GLU A 176 7.66 22.79 12.03
CA GLU A 176 6.69 23.85 12.37
C GLU A 176 5.51 24.06 11.39
N ARG A 177 5.54 23.56 10.14
CA ARG A 177 4.49 23.92 9.14
C ARG A 177 3.21 23.06 9.14
N LEU A 178 3.25 21.78 9.48
CA LEU A 178 2.03 20.95 9.39
C LEU A 178 1.02 21.28 10.48
N PHE A 179 1.49 21.47 11.71
CA PHE A 179 0.67 21.94 12.81
C PHE A 179 -0.07 23.23 12.44
N GLU A 180 0.64 24.20 11.86
CA GLU A 180 0.04 25.46 11.38
C GLU A 180 -0.93 25.24 10.21
N LYS A 181 -0.55 24.47 9.19
CA LYS A 181 -1.41 24.13 8.04
C LYS A 181 -2.71 23.43 8.47
N LEU A 182 -2.69 22.69 9.57
CA LEU A 182 -3.87 22.04 10.13
C LEU A 182 -4.74 22.96 11.00
N GLY A 183 -4.35 24.22 11.22
CA GLY A 183 -5.08 25.16 12.07
C GLY A 183 -4.58 25.20 13.53
N GLY A 184 -3.33 24.80 13.77
CA GLY A 184 -2.73 24.80 15.10
C GLY A 184 -3.43 23.86 16.07
N GLN A 185 -3.55 24.29 17.33
CA GLN A 185 -4.07 23.44 18.40
C GLN A 185 -5.55 23.08 18.19
N GLU A 186 -6.37 24.04 17.76
CA GLU A 186 -7.79 23.81 17.45
C GLU A 186 -7.96 22.81 16.31
N GLY A 187 -7.11 22.93 15.29
CA GLY A 187 -7.00 21.99 14.18
C GLY A 187 -6.70 20.56 14.62
N ILE A 188 -5.71 20.38 15.48
CA ILE A 188 -5.37 19.06 16.03
C ILE A 188 -6.50 18.51 16.90
N GLU A 189 -7.18 19.35 17.69
CA GLU A 189 -8.31 18.91 18.50
C GLU A 189 -9.48 18.44 17.64
N ALA A 190 -9.83 19.19 16.58
CA ALA A 190 -10.83 18.77 15.60
C ALA A 190 -10.44 17.46 14.91
N PHE A 191 -9.16 17.32 14.51
CA PHE A 191 -8.63 16.09 13.94
C PHE A 191 -8.77 14.90 14.91
N ILE A 192 -8.38 15.05 16.18
CA ILE A 192 -8.44 13.97 17.17
C ILE A 192 -9.89 13.57 17.45
N VAL A 193 -10.81 14.53 17.56
CA VAL A 193 -12.24 14.22 17.71
C VAL A 193 -12.72 13.38 16.52
N ARG A 194 -12.46 13.86 15.29
CA ARG A 194 -12.88 13.16 14.06
C ARG A 194 -12.19 11.80 13.90
N LEU A 195 -10.92 11.67 14.28
CA LEU A 195 -10.18 10.41 14.26
C LEU A 195 -10.89 9.36 15.11
N TYR A 196 -11.27 9.72 16.33
CA TYR A 196 -11.89 8.76 17.22
C TYR A 196 -13.34 8.44 16.86
N GLU A 197 -14.10 9.37 16.28
CA GLU A 197 -15.40 9.03 15.68
C GLU A 197 -15.27 8.02 14.54
N CYS A 198 -14.20 8.10 13.74
CA CYS A 198 -13.90 7.14 12.69
C CYS A 198 -13.44 5.79 13.26
N VAL A 199 -12.53 5.80 14.25
CA VAL A 199 -12.02 4.60 14.93
C VAL A 199 -13.14 3.85 15.64
N GLU A 200 -14.03 4.55 16.36
CA GLU A 200 -15.16 3.94 17.08
C GLU A 200 -16.13 3.21 16.12
N ARG A 201 -16.23 3.67 14.87
CA ARG A 201 -17.06 3.05 13.82
C ARG A 201 -16.32 1.95 13.04
N ASP A 202 -15.01 1.86 13.17
CA ASP A 202 -14.19 0.88 12.48
C ASP A 202 -14.05 -0.40 13.31
N LYS A 203 -14.94 -1.37 13.06
CA LYS A 203 -14.97 -2.68 13.74
C LYS A 203 -13.65 -3.47 13.67
N ARG A 204 -12.73 -3.10 12.77
CA ARG A 204 -11.42 -3.74 12.63
C ARG A 204 -10.45 -3.33 13.72
N ILE A 205 -10.65 -2.15 14.33
CA ILE A 205 -9.72 -1.58 15.32
C ILE A 205 -10.39 -1.02 16.57
N ASN A 206 -11.71 -0.83 16.59
CA ASN A 206 -12.41 -0.18 17.69
C ASN A 206 -12.15 -0.83 19.06
N ALA A 207 -12.04 -2.16 19.12
CA ALA A 207 -11.78 -2.91 20.34
C ALA A 207 -10.46 -2.52 21.05
N PHE A 208 -9.45 -2.01 20.31
CA PHE A 208 -8.22 -1.50 20.91
C PHE A 208 -8.41 -0.17 21.65
N PHE A 209 -9.53 0.52 21.43
CA PHE A 209 -9.81 1.88 21.90
C PHE A 209 -11.05 1.93 22.81
N GLU A 210 -11.37 0.85 23.52
CA GLU A 210 -12.48 0.79 24.45
C GLU A 210 -12.05 0.91 25.93
N GLY A 211 -13.03 1.13 26.82
CA GLY A 211 -12.84 1.10 28.26
C GLY A 211 -12.37 2.41 28.91
N SER A 212 -12.09 2.34 30.21
CA SER A 212 -11.87 3.51 31.07
C SER A 212 -10.63 4.33 30.71
N LYS A 213 -9.69 3.76 29.95
CA LYS A 213 -8.43 4.42 29.55
C LYS A 213 -8.57 5.27 28.28
N LEU A 214 -9.68 5.21 27.55
CA LEU A 214 -9.84 5.89 26.26
C LEU A 214 -9.53 7.39 26.33
N LYS A 215 -9.97 8.08 27.39
CA LYS A 215 -9.67 9.51 27.59
C LYS A 215 -8.17 9.77 27.71
N SER A 216 -7.44 8.90 28.40
CA SER A 216 -5.99 8.99 28.55
C SER A 216 -5.26 8.67 27.24
N ILE A 217 -5.75 7.70 26.47
CA ILE A 217 -5.23 7.36 25.14
C ILE A 217 -5.42 8.55 24.18
N LYS A 218 -6.63 9.12 24.11
CA LYS A 218 -6.95 10.33 23.32
C LYS A 218 -5.99 11.47 23.63
N LYS A 219 -5.75 11.73 24.92
CA LYS A 219 -4.80 12.78 25.37
C LYS A 219 -3.35 12.48 24.98
N ALA A 220 -2.90 11.24 25.18
CA ALA A 220 -1.53 10.84 24.87
C ALA A 220 -1.25 10.87 23.36
N GLN A 221 -2.19 10.37 22.55
CA GLN A 221 -2.10 10.42 21.09
C GLN A 221 -2.19 11.85 20.56
N SER A 222 -3.07 12.70 21.09
CA SER A 222 -3.10 14.13 20.75
C SER A 222 -1.73 14.77 21.00
N ALA A 223 -1.13 14.56 22.18
CA ALA A 223 0.18 15.10 22.50
C ALA A 223 1.30 14.57 21.57
N TYR A 224 1.25 13.27 21.22
CA TYR A 224 2.22 12.65 20.32
C TYR A 224 2.08 13.15 18.88
N ILE A 225 0.85 13.18 18.35
CA ILE A 225 0.54 13.66 17.01
C ILE A 225 0.92 15.13 16.88
N THR A 226 0.55 15.99 17.84
CA THR A 226 0.99 17.39 17.85
C THR A 226 2.50 17.50 17.74
N MET A 227 3.25 16.71 18.53
CA MET A 227 4.72 16.71 18.49
C MET A 227 5.26 16.26 17.12
N VAL A 228 4.73 15.18 16.55
CA VAL A 228 5.17 14.63 15.25
C VAL A 228 4.86 15.58 14.09
N LEU A 229 3.73 16.27 14.15
CA LEU A 229 3.33 17.28 13.17
C LEU A 229 3.97 18.65 13.43
N GLY A 230 4.85 18.74 14.42
CA GLY A 230 5.71 19.90 14.71
C GLY A 230 5.08 21.03 15.50
N GLY A 231 3.99 20.75 16.21
CA GLY A 231 3.45 21.66 17.22
C GLY A 231 4.27 21.68 18.51
N PRO A 232 3.93 22.57 19.46
CA PRO A 232 4.73 22.85 20.65
C PRO A 232 4.72 21.73 21.71
N SER A 233 3.90 20.68 21.48
CA SER A 233 3.77 19.56 22.40
C SER A 233 5.05 18.72 22.45
N ARG A 234 5.33 18.19 23.63
CA ARG A 234 6.29 17.09 23.80
C ARG A 234 5.55 15.90 24.36
N TYR A 235 5.63 14.76 23.66
CA TYR A 235 5.20 13.50 24.22
C TYR A 235 6.10 13.13 25.40
N ARG A 236 5.50 12.96 26.58
CA ARG A 236 6.18 12.52 27.81
C ARG A 236 5.61 11.20 28.32
N GLY A 237 4.90 10.47 27.45
CA GLY A 237 4.33 9.18 27.80
C GLY A 237 5.39 8.10 27.89
N ARG A 238 4.93 6.88 28.18
CA ARG A 238 5.79 5.68 28.21
C ARG A 238 6.38 5.40 26.83
N ASP A 239 7.45 4.62 26.81
CA ASP A 239 8.02 4.13 25.57
C ASP A 239 6.95 3.42 24.71
N LEU A 240 6.90 3.75 23.43
CA LEU A 240 5.84 3.26 22.54
C LEU A 240 5.96 1.77 22.29
N LYS A 241 7.19 1.25 22.19
CA LYS A 241 7.42 -0.18 21.96
C LYS A 241 7.01 -0.99 23.18
N GLU A 242 7.37 -0.54 24.38
CA GLU A 242 6.93 -1.16 25.62
C GLU A 242 5.40 -1.10 25.77
N LEU A 243 4.79 0.05 25.49
CA LEU A 243 3.35 0.27 25.58
C LEU A 243 2.54 -0.68 24.71
N HIS A 244 2.95 -0.79 23.45
CA HIS A 244 2.23 -1.60 22.51
C HIS A 244 2.58 -3.08 22.69
N SER A 245 3.73 -3.46 23.28
CA SER A 245 4.26 -4.85 23.34
C SER A 245 3.27 -5.94 23.75
N VAL A 246 2.30 -5.58 24.59
CA VAL A 246 1.27 -6.47 25.13
C VAL A 246 -0.01 -6.51 24.29
N LEU A 247 -0.08 -5.75 23.21
CA LEU A 247 -1.22 -5.63 22.30
C LEU A 247 -0.97 -6.47 21.05
N ALA A 248 -1.95 -7.24 20.61
CA ALA A 248 -1.88 -8.02 19.36
C ALA A 248 -2.11 -7.13 18.12
N ILE A 249 -1.35 -6.04 17.98
CA ILE A 249 -1.44 -5.14 16.83
C ILE A 249 -0.61 -5.75 15.69
N THR A 250 -1.26 -5.89 14.54
CA THR A 250 -0.65 -6.40 13.30
C THR A 250 -0.53 -5.24 12.31
N ASP A 251 0.18 -5.45 11.19
CA ASP A 251 0.20 -4.49 10.10
C ASP A 251 -1.21 -4.10 9.65
N TYR A 252 -2.14 -5.06 9.57
CA TYR A 252 -3.54 -4.76 9.28
C TYR A 252 -4.18 -3.75 10.21
N HIS A 253 -4.03 -3.97 11.52
CA HIS A 253 -4.59 -3.06 12.53
C HIS A 253 -3.97 -1.67 12.40
N PHE A 254 -2.66 -1.61 12.17
CA PHE A 254 -1.96 -0.35 11.96
C PHE A 254 -2.40 0.36 10.66
N ASP A 255 -2.54 -0.36 9.55
CA ASP A 255 -3.01 0.18 8.27
C ASP A 255 -4.44 0.71 8.38
N CYS A 256 -5.31 0.00 9.10
CA CYS A 256 -6.66 0.47 9.38
C CYS A 256 -6.64 1.77 10.18
N PHE A 257 -5.74 1.91 11.16
CA PHE A 257 -5.57 3.14 11.92
C PHE A 257 -5.02 4.29 11.06
N MET A 258 -4.01 4.05 10.23
CA MET A 258 -3.47 5.03 9.28
C MET A 258 -4.52 5.47 8.25
N GLN A 259 -5.42 4.56 7.85
CA GLN A 259 -6.59 4.93 7.06
C GLN A 259 -7.50 5.90 7.81
N GLN A 260 -7.83 5.62 9.08
CA GLN A 260 -8.68 6.53 9.85
C GLN A 260 -8.01 7.90 10.04
N ILE A 261 -6.68 7.95 10.21
CA ILE A 261 -5.91 9.21 10.17
C ILE A 261 -6.17 9.96 8.86
N GLY A 262 -5.89 9.33 7.71
CA GLY A 262 -6.06 9.99 6.41
C GLY A 262 -7.50 10.39 6.12
N ARG A 263 -8.48 9.57 6.52
CA ARG A 263 -9.90 9.87 6.39
C ARG A 263 -10.31 11.06 7.26
N SER A 264 -9.91 11.06 8.53
CA SER A 264 -10.31 12.10 9.46
C SER A 264 -9.68 13.44 9.14
N LEU A 265 -8.44 13.47 8.61
CA LEU A 265 -7.83 14.69 8.08
C LEU A 265 -8.62 15.25 6.88
N ARG A 266 -9.02 14.40 5.92
CA ARG A 266 -9.87 14.83 4.79
C ARG A 266 -11.24 15.33 5.25
N ASP A 267 -11.84 14.66 6.21
CA ASP A 267 -13.17 15.02 6.73
C ASP A 267 -13.17 16.40 7.44
N ILE A 268 -12.03 16.84 7.98
CA ILE A 268 -11.86 18.20 8.53
C ILE A 268 -11.37 19.22 7.49
N GLY A 269 -11.30 18.84 6.22
CA GLY A 269 -10.95 19.75 5.12
C GLY A 269 -9.46 19.88 4.82
N ALA A 270 -8.60 19.02 5.37
CA ALA A 270 -7.19 19.02 4.99
C ALA A 270 -7.01 18.66 3.52
N THR A 271 -6.13 19.39 2.83
CA THR A 271 -5.76 19.12 1.44
C THR A 271 -4.95 17.82 1.34
N ASN A 272 -4.91 17.22 0.15
CA ASN A 272 -4.22 15.93 -0.03
C ASN A 272 -2.72 16.02 0.33
N ASP A 273 -2.03 17.12 0.00
CA ASP A 273 -0.63 17.34 0.38
C ASP A 273 -0.42 17.30 1.91
N VAL A 274 -1.31 17.94 2.66
CA VAL A 274 -1.27 17.94 4.14
C VAL A 274 -1.55 16.54 4.68
N VAL A 275 -2.50 15.82 4.09
CA VAL A 275 -2.83 14.45 4.47
C VAL A 275 -1.64 13.53 4.23
N ASP A 276 -0.99 13.62 3.07
CA ASP A 276 0.14 12.77 2.72
C ASP A 276 1.36 13.05 3.61
N ASP A 277 1.71 14.31 3.89
CA ASP A 277 2.83 14.63 4.80
C ASP A 277 2.53 14.18 6.24
N ALA A 278 1.29 14.36 6.72
CA ALA A 278 0.90 13.83 8.02
C ALA A 278 1.00 12.29 8.09
N VAL A 279 0.51 11.58 7.05
CA VAL A 279 0.59 10.12 6.96
C VAL A 279 2.05 9.66 6.93
N VAL A 280 2.91 10.28 6.13
CA VAL A 280 4.36 9.93 6.06
C VAL A 280 5.05 10.07 7.40
N ARG A 281 4.78 11.16 8.12
CA ARG A 281 5.41 11.40 9.42
C ARG A 281 4.93 10.41 10.47
N LEU A 282 3.63 10.12 10.47
CA LEU A 282 3.02 9.18 11.41
C LEU A 282 3.40 7.74 11.08
N GLU A 283 3.57 7.36 9.82
CA GLU A 283 3.98 6.03 9.38
C GLU A 283 5.31 5.57 10.01
N ARG A 284 6.21 6.52 10.31
CA ARG A 284 7.50 6.25 10.97
C ARG A 284 7.35 5.56 12.32
N ILE A 285 6.22 5.75 13.00
CA ILE A 285 5.93 5.10 14.30
C ILE A 285 5.63 3.60 14.14
N ARG A 286 5.37 3.10 12.93
CA ARG A 286 4.99 1.69 12.71
C ARG A 286 5.95 0.74 13.40
N ARG A 287 7.26 0.98 13.29
CA ARG A 287 8.30 0.12 13.90
C ARG A 287 8.28 0.12 15.43
N GLU A 288 7.75 1.18 16.03
CA GLU A 288 7.59 1.28 17.49
C GLU A 288 6.25 0.68 17.95
N VAL A 289 5.23 0.68 17.11
CA VAL A 289 3.90 0.13 17.43
C VAL A 289 3.81 -1.37 17.13
N LEU A 290 4.54 -1.85 16.12
CA LEU A 290 4.58 -3.25 15.76
C LEU A 290 5.75 -3.93 16.48
N HIS A 291 5.44 -4.95 17.26
CA HIS A 291 6.42 -5.80 17.94
C HIS A 291 6.01 -7.27 17.79
N GLY A 292 7.00 -8.16 17.71
CA GLY A 292 6.82 -9.59 17.97
C GLY A 292 6.46 -10.51 16.80
N HIS A 293 6.16 -10.02 15.59
CA HIS A 293 5.96 -10.89 14.41
C HIS A 293 6.93 -10.66 13.25
N TYR A 294 7.95 -9.81 13.43
CA TYR A 294 9.05 -9.60 12.48
C TYR A 294 10.40 -10.13 12.96
N GLU A 295 10.41 -11.24 13.69
CA GLU A 295 11.66 -12.00 13.86
C GLU A 295 11.67 -13.21 12.92
N LYS A 296 12.53 -13.10 11.90
CA LYS A 296 13.10 -14.18 11.09
C LYS A 296 12.10 -14.94 10.21
N THR A 297 11.71 -14.32 9.10
CA THR A 297 12.07 -14.77 7.73
C THR A 297 11.21 -14.03 6.71
N GLY A 298 11.71 -12.92 6.17
CA GLY A 298 11.31 -12.46 4.83
C GLY A 298 11.84 -13.35 3.70
N PHE A 299 12.24 -14.58 4.02
CA PHE A 299 12.81 -15.60 3.13
C PHE A 299 12.54 -16.98 3.73
N ARG A 300 11.70 -17.79 3.07
CA ARG A 300 11.72 -19.24 3.26
C ARG A 300 13.15 -19.68 2.93
N LYS A 301 13.92 -20.20 3.91
CA LYS A 301 15.13 -20.97 3.57
C LYS A 301 14.65 -22.08 2.64
N ALA A 302 15.23 -22.14 1.44
CA ALA A 302 15.13 -23.34 0.62
C ALA A 302 15.44 -24.54 1.51
N SER A 303 14.62 -25.59 1.40
CA SER A 303 14.86 -26.83 2.12
C SER A 303 16.21 -27.37 1.68
N SER A 304 17.24 -27.15 2.48
CA SER A 304 18.45 -27.94 2.45
C SER A 304 18.20 -29.12 3.39
N ASP A 305 17.89 -30.25 2.76
CA ASP A 305 18.31 -31.61 3.12
C ASP A 305 18.37 -31.96 4.61
N GLN A 306 17.41 -32.77 5.03
CA GLN A 306 17.62 -33.76 6.08
C GLN A 306 17.52 -35.15 5.43
N ASP A 307 18.67 -35.68 5.06
CA ASP A 307 18.98 -37.10 5.26
C ASP A 307 19.50 -37.27 6.71
#